data_AF-A0A2M7U289-F1
#
_entry.id   AF-A0A2M7U289-F1
#
_cell.length_a   1.000
_cell.length_b   1.000
_cell.length_c   1.000
_cell.angle_alpha   90.00
_cell.angle_beta   90.00
_cell.angle_gamma   90.00
#
_symmetry.space_group_name_H-M   'P 1'
#
loop_
_entity.id
_entity.type
_entity.pdbx_description
1 polymer ?
#
loop_
_entity_poly.entity_id
_entity_poly.type
_entity_poly.pdbx_seq_one_letter_code
_entity_poly.pdbx_strand_id
1 'polypeptide(L)' 'MESQNQLAKILKTARTKTKLTQVEVAEKAGIHPNYYARVERGEVNPTADIIDSIAKALKIKIKFPLEYKL' A
#
# COMPACT_ATOMS: atom_id res chain seq x y z
N MET A 1 -0.53 6.79 -17.88
CA MET A 1 -1.08 7.34 -16.61
C MET A 1 -0.53 6.54 -15.44
N GLU A 2 0.79 6.51 -15.32
CA GLU A 2 1.51 5.79 -14.28
C GLU A 2 2.12 6.85 -13.37
N SER A 3 1.24 7.60 -12.71
CA SER A 3 1.64 8.71 -11.87
C SER A 3 2.44 8.17 -10.69
N GLN A 4 3.59 8.77 -10.47
CA GLN A 4 4.66 8.44 -9.54
C GLN A 4 4.23 8.42 -8.05
N ASN A 5 3.32 7.54 -7.64
CA ASN A 5 3.02 7.38 -6.22
C ASN A 5 4.02 6.38 -5.60
N GLN A 6 5.05 6.89 -4.92
CA GLN A 6 6.07 6.08 -4.25
C GLN A 6 5.45 5.11 -3.23
N LEU A 7 4.38 5.52 -2.55
CA LEU A 7 3.63 4.64 -1.64
C LEU A 7 3.09 3.43 -2.41
N ALA A 8 2.39 3.66 -3.52
CA ALA A 8 1.81 2.60 -4.34
C ALA A 8 2.86 1.57 -4.79
N LYS A 9 4.05 2.04 -5.20
CA LYS A 9 5.18 1.17 -5.56
C LYS A 9 5.70 0.34 -4.38
N ILE A 10 5.87 0.96 -3.21
CA ILE A 10 6.29 0.29 -1.97
C ILE A 10 5.28 -0.81 -1.61
N LEU A 11 3.99 -0.47 -1.60
CA LEU A 11 2.91 -1.39 -1.24
C LEU A 11 2.84 -2.58 -2.22
N LYS A 12 2.86 -2.32 -3.52
CA LYS A 12 2.88 -3.37 -4.55
C LYS A 12 4.07 -4.30 -4.39
N THR A 13 5.26 -3.74 -4.16
CA THR A 13 6.51 -4.50 -3.98
C THR A 13 6.48 -5.36 -2.73
N ALA A 14 5.99 -4.82 -1.62
CA ALA A 14 5.86 -5.57 -0.36
C ALA A 14 4.81 -6.69 -0.48
N ARG A 15 3.67 -6.42 -1.14
CA ARG A 15 2.65 -7.43 -1.42
C ARG A 15 3.20 -8.58 -2.25
N THR A 16 3.89 -8.32 -3.35
CA THR A 16 4.42 -9.41 -4.20
C THR A 16 5.48 -10.24 -3.47
N LYS A 17 6.30 -9.63 -2.61
CA LYS A 17 7.26 -10.35 -1.73
C LYS A 17 6.58 -11.26 -0.71
N THR A 18 5.38 -10.89 -0.22
CA THR A 18 4.60 -11.71 0.72
C THR A 18 3.71 -12.75 0.03
N LYS A 19 3.67 -12.77 -1.31
CA LYS A 19 2.81 -13.64 -2.14
C LYS A 19 1.31 -13.49 -1.85
N LEU A 20 0.89 -12.36 -1.27
CA LEU A 20 -0.52 -12.07 -1.04
C LEU A 20 -1.18 -11.48 -2.29
N THR A 21 -2.43 -11.82 -2.51
CA THR A 21 -3.33 -11.15 -3.45
C THR A 21 -3.77 -9.79 -2.91
N GLN A 22 -4.32 -8.93 -3.77
CA GLN A 22 -4.86 -7.64 -3.32
C GLN A 22 -6.04 -7.82 -2.34
N VAL A 23 -6.84 -8.87 -2.52
CA VAL A 23 -7.96 -9.22 -1.64
C VAL A 23 -7.44 -9.60 -0.25
N GLU A 24 -6.44 -10.48 -0.16
CA GLU A 24 -5.89 -10.91 1.12
C GLU A 24 -5.23 -9.77 1.91
N VAL A 25 -4.59 -8.81 1.23
CA VAL A 25 -4.06 -7.62 1.93
C VAL A 25 -5.20 -6.76 2.46
N ALA A 26 -6.25 -6.56 1.66
CA ALA A 26 -7.41 -5.77 2.05
C ALA A 26 -8.12 -6.38 3.27
N GLU A 27 -8.33 -7.69 3.27
CA GLU A 27 -8.89 -8.44 4.40
C GLU A 27 -8.02 -8.29 5.66
N LYS A 28 -6.71 -8.50 5.55
CA LYS A 28 -5.77 -8.34 6.67
C LYS A 28 -5.68 -6.91 7.20
N ALA A 29 -5.90 -5.92 6.34
CA ALA A 29 -5.87 -4.51 6.68
C ALA A 29 -7.25 -3.97 7.12
N GLY A 30 -8.32 -4.77 7.07
CA GLY A 30 -9.67 -4.36 7.44
C GLY A 30 -10.29 -3.34 6.49
N ILE A 31 -9.96 -3.37 5.20
CA ILE A 31 -10.43 -2.43 4.18
C ILE A 31 -11.08 -3.15 2.99
N HIS A 32 -11.88 -2.42 2.22
CA HIS A 32 -12.53 -2.99 1.04
C HIS A 32 -11.50 -3.34 -0.07
N PRO A 33 -11.57 -4.51 -0.73
CA PRO A 33 -10.62 -4.91 -1.78
C PRO A 33 -10.45 -3.89 -2.92
N ASN A 34 -11.56 -3.35 -3.44
CA ASN A 34 -11.50 -2.29 -4.45
C ASN A 34 -10.77 -1.04 -3.96
N TYR A 35 -10.87 -0.70 -2.67
CA TYR A 35 -10.15 0.45 -2.12
C TYR A 35 -8.64 0.19 -2.08
N TYR A 36 -8.21 -0.98 -1.61
CA TYR A 36 -6.80 -1.37 -1.66
C TYR A 36 -6.25 -1.41 -3.10
N ALA A 37 -7.02 -1.92 -4.06
CA ALA A 37 -6.61 -1.94 -5.46
C ALA A 37 -6.36 -0.53 -6.03
N ARG A 38 -7.22 0.44 -5.67
CA ARG A 38 -7.03 1.86 -6.03
C ARG A 38 -5.81 2.48 -5.33
N VAL A 39 -5.57 2.13 -4.06
CA VAL A 39 -4.37 2.55 -3.31
C VAL A 39 -3.10 2.02 -3.99
N GLU A 40 -3.06 0.73 -4.34
CA GLU A 40 -1.89 0.10 -4.98
C GLU A 40 -1.65 0.63 -6.41
N ARG A 41 -2.67 1.15 -7.08
CA ARG A 41 -2.54 1.86 -8.38
C ARG A 41 -2.23 3.36 -8.22
N GLY A 42 -2.20 3.89 -7.00
CA GLY A 42 -1.96 5.31 -6.74
C GLY A 42 -3.12 6.23 -7.15
N GLU A 43 -4.33 5.68 -7.28
CA GLU A 43 -5.55 6.42 -7.69
C GLU A 43 -6.22 7.17 -6.54
N VAL A 44 -5.80 6.89 -5.30
CA VAL A 44 -6.30 7.54 -4.08
C VAL A 44 -5.15 7.77 -3.12
N ASN A 45 -5.32 8.79 -2.27
CA ASN A 45 -4.41 9.06 -1.15
C ASN A 45 -5.06 8.57 0.15
N PRO A 46 -4.64 7.41 0.68
CA PRO A 46 -5.14 6.91 1.96
C PRO A 46 -4.68 7.78 3.14
N THR A 47 -5.42 7.74 4.25
CA THR A 47 -5.02 8.38 5.50
C THR A 47 -3.84 7.64 6.16
N ALA A 48 -3.16 8.28 7.11
CA ALA A 48 -2.06 7.66 7.83
C ALA A 48 -2.46 6.33 8.52
N ASP A 49 -3.65 6.27 9.12
CA ASP A 49 -4.15 5.06 9.81
C ASP A 49 -4.38 3.89 8.85
N ILE A 50 -4.89 4.18 7.65
CA ILE A 50 -5.06 3.18 6.59
C ILE A 50 -3.69 2.69 6.11
N ILE A 51 -2.73 3.60 5.94
CA ILE A 51 -1.37 3.24 5.52
C ILE A 51 -0.72 2.33 6.57
N ASP A 52 -0.87 2.65 7.86
CA ASP A 52 -0.36 1.82 8.95
C ASP A 52 -1.03 0.43 8.97
N SER A 53 -2.35 0.37 8.76
CA SER A 53 -3.10 -0.89 8.68
C SER A 53 -2.61 -1.78 7.53
N ILE A 54 -2.39 -1.19 6.35
CA ILE A 54 -1.82 -1.89 5.19
C ILE A 54 -0.38 -2.32 5.47
N ALA A 55 0.44 -1.46 6.08
CA ALA A 55 1.83 -1.76 6.41
C ALA A 55 1.94 -2.94 7.37
N LYS A 56 1.06 -3.01 8.39
CA LYS A 56 0.92 -4.14 9.30
C LYS A 56 0.53 -5.42 8.58
N ALA A 57 -0.45 -5.37 7.68
CA ALA A 57 -0.87 -6.52 6.86
C ALA A 57 0.28 -7.06 6.00
N LEU A 58 1.13 -6.17 5.48
CA LEU A 58 2.29 -6.49 4.66
C LEU A 58 3.59 -6.75 5.45
N LYS A 59 3.54 -6.64 6.78
CA LYS A 59 4.70 -6.79 7.69
C LYS A 59 5.89 -5.89 7.33
N ILE A 60 5.61 -4.64 6.93
CA ILE A 60 6.62 -3.62 6.64
C ILE A 60 6.45 -2.41 7.56
N LYS A 61 7.49 -1.57 7.65
CA LYS A 61 7.40 -0.24 8.28
C LYS A 61 7.44 0.82 7.19
N ILE A 62 6.52 1.78 7.25
CA ILE A 62 6.50 2.96 6.38
C ILE A 62 6.79 4.18 7.26
N LYS A 63 7.71 5.03 6.83
CA LYS A 63 8.04 6.30 7.49
C LYS A 63 7.74 7.45 6.55
N PHE A 64 7.28 8.57 7.10
CA PHE A 64 7.06 9.80 6.38
C PHE A 64 8.11 10.86 6.78
N PRO A 65 8.53 11.75 5.86
CA PRO A 65 8.23 11.72 4.42
C PRO A 65 8.82 10.48 3.76
N LEU A 66 8.18 9.98 2.69
CA LEU A 66 8.75 8.90 1.90
C LEU A 66 10.05 9.41 1.29
N GLU A 67 11.20 8.89 1.75
CA GLU A 67 12.51 9.41 1.37
C GLU A 67 12.66 9.44 -0.16
N TYR A 68 13.01 10.62 -0.69
CA TYR A 68 13.44 10.79 -2.07
C TYR A 68 14.94 10.56 -2.12
N LYS A 69 15.41 9.57 -2.89
CA LYS A 69 16.81 9.55 -3.31
C LYS A 69 16.92 10.45 -4.56
N LEU A 70 17.58 11.60 -4.39
CA LEU A 70 18.10 12.41 -5.49
C LEU A 70 19.23 11.67 -6.19
#